data_AF-A0A6J7LL46-F1
#
_entry.id   AF-A0A6J7LL46-F1
#
_cell.length_a   1.000
_cell.length_b   1.000
_cell.length_c   1.000
_cell.angle_alpha   90.00
_cell.angle_beta   90.00
_cell.angle_gamma   90.00
#
_symmetry.space_group_name_H-M   'P 1'
#
loop_
_entity.id
_entity.type
_entity.pdbx_description
1 polymer ?
#
loop_
_entity_poly.entity_id
_entity_poly.type
_entity_poly.pdbx_seq_one_letter_code
_entity_poly.pdbx_strand_id
1 'polypeptide(L)'
;MAEQVTAARLIGLDPATVPSTTAELDAYLASVRPTLGITPEAREGARFILLPPMRNDIRWLTPAVPAWAGLAATAFALQPRWARSMYGGGLGGVALGGIPGVTDWQATLAARGWRTALMALPESIRRGPHVAAAEQRLGLAAA
;
A
#
# COMPACT_ATOMS: atom_id res chain seq x y z
N MET A 1 14.44 3.16 -9.91
CA MET A 1 15.23 3.61 -8.74
C MET A 1 15.66 5.08 -8.85
N ALA A 2 16.14 5.56 -10.00
CA ALA A 2 16.47 6.99 -10.20
C ALA A 2 15.33 7.97 -9.81
N GLU A 3 14.08 7.64 -10.14
CA GLU A 3 12.91 8.42 -9.72
C GLU A 3 12.74 8.47 -8.19
N GLN A 4 12.98 7.35 -7.51
CA GLN A 4 12.87 7.27 -6.04
C GLN A 4 13.99 8.06 -5.35
N VAL A 5 15.21 8.03 -5.88
CA VAL A 5 16.32 8.87 -5.42
C VAL A 5 16.00 10.36 -5.62
N THR A 6 15.35 10.71 -6.74
CA THR A 6 14.89 12.07 -6.99
C THR A 6 13.84 12.49 -5.98
N ALA A 7 12.84 11.66 -5.70
CA ALA A 7 11.81 11.92 -4.71
C ALA A 7 12.41 12.10 -3.30
N ALA A 8 13.36 11.25 -2.92
CA ALA A 8 14.08 11.34 -1.66
C ALA A 8 14.82 12.67 -1.50
N ARG A 9 15.53 13.11 -2.55
CA ARG A 9 16.19 14.43 -2.59
C ARG A 9 15.19 15.58 -2.40
N LEU A 10 14.02 15.49 -3.04
CA LEU A 10 12.99 16.54 -2.97
C LEU A 10 12.38 16.68 -1.57
N ILE A 11 12.40 15.61 -0.76
CA ILE A 11 11.98 15.66 0.66
C ILE A 11 13.15 15.92 1.62
N GLY A 12 14.35 16.24 1.11
CA GLY A 12 15.51 16.66 1.90
C GLY A 12 16.46 15.54 2.34
N LEU A 13 16.33 14.33 1.80
CA LEU A 13 17.31 13.26 2.04
C LEU A 13 18.57 13.47 1.18
N ASP A 14 19.73 13.15 1.75
CA ASP A 14 20.98 13.06 0.99
C ASP A 14 20.87 11.91 -0.02
N PRO A 15 20.98 12.17 -1.34
CA PRO A 15 20.91 11.12 -2.35
C PRO A 15 21.93 10.00 -2.12
N ALA A 16 23.08 10.29 -1.50
CA ALA A 16 24.11 9.28 -1.22
C ALA A 16 23.69 8.25 -0.17
N THR A 17 22.67 8.55 0.65
CA THR A 17 22.15 7.63 1.68
C THR A 17 20.95 6.83 1.20
N VAL A 18 20.50 7.01 -0.05
CA VAL A 18 19.27 6.41 -0.59
C VAL A 18 19.64 5.27 -1.55
N PRO A 19 19.04 4.07 -1.40
CA PRO A 19 19.27 2.98 -2.34
C PRO A 19 18.95 3.37 -3.79
N SER A 20 19.96 3.27 -4.66
CA SER A 20 19.90 3.64 -6.07
C SER A 20 19.71 2.44 -7.00
N THR A 21 19.89 1.23 -6.47
CA THR A 21 19.67 -0.04 -7.17
C THR A 21 18.73 -0.96 -6.40
N THR A 22 18.19 -1.98 -7.06
CA THR A 22 17.37 -3.00 -6.37
C THR A 22 18.20 -3.81 -5.38
N ALA A 23 19.46 -4.11 -5.71
CA ALA A 23 20.36 -4.83 -4.81
C ALA A 23 20.68 -4.02 -3.53
N GLU A 24 20.90 -2.71 -3.66
CA GLU A 24 21.05 -1.82 -2.50
C GLU A 24 19.78 -1.73 -1.66
N LEU A 25 18.60 -1.71 -2.30
CA LEU A 25 17.32 -1.69 -1.60
C LEU A 25 17.11 -2.98 -0.81
N ASP A 26 17.41 -4.13 -1.42
CA ASP A 26 17.34 -5.43 -0.75
C ASP A 26 18.29 -5.51 0.46
N ALA A 27 19.52 -5.02 0.30
CA ALA A 27 20.51 -4.95 1.37
C ALA A 27 20.04 -4.05 2.53
N TYR A 28 19.48 -2.87 2.22
CA TYR A 28 18.92 -1.96 3.21
C TYR A 28 17.72 -2.58 3.95
N LEU A 29 16.78 -3.20 3.24
CA LEU A 29 15.64 -3.85 3.87
C LEU A 29 16.07 -5.02 4.76
N ALA A 30 17.10 -5.77 4.35
CA ALA A 30 17.69 -6.84 5.17
C ALA A 30 18.33 -6.28 6.46
N SER A 31 19.01 -5.14 6.41
CA SER A 31 19.61 -4.52 7.60
C SER A 31 18.60 -3.91 8.57
N VAL A 32 17.47 -3.38 8.06
CA VAL A 32 16.40 -2.80 8.89
C VAL A 32 15.51 -3.88 9.51
N ARG A 33 15.25 -4.99 8.80
CA ARG A 33 14.37 -6.06 9.26
C ARG A 33 14.58 -6.52 10.73
N PRO A 34 15.81 -6.78 11.23
CA PRO A 34 15.99 -7.22 12.61
C PRO A 34 15.63 -6.17 13.68
N THR A 35 15.52 -4.89 13.31
CA THR A 35 15.12 -3.81 14.23
C THR A 35 13.62 -3.58 14.26
N LEU A 36 12.84 -4.25 13.39
CA LEU A 36 11.40 -4.10 13.31
C LEU A 36 10.69 -4.96 14.37
N GLY A 37 9.72 -4.36 15.05
CA GLY A 37 8.86 -5.05 16.01
C GLY A 37 7.45 -4.46 16.02
N ILE A 38 6.48 -5.24 16.48
CA ILE A 38 5.11 -4.76 16.63
C ILE A 38 4.99 -3.94 17.93
N THR A 39 4.71 -2.64 17.79
CA THR A 39 4.43 -1.75 18.92
C THR A 39 2.92 -1.53 19.08
N PRO A 40 2.45 -1.00 20.23
CA PRO A 40 1.06 -0.58 20.39
C PRO A 40 0.60 0.40 19.30
N GLU A 41 1.46 1.34 18.90
CA GLU A 41 1.18 2.35 17.87
C GLU A 41 1.08 1.71 16.48
N ALA A 42 1.98 0.77 16.17
CA ALA A 42 1.92 0.00 14.92
C ALA A 42 0.62 -0.82 14.83
N ARG A 43 0.16 -1.37 15.96
CA ARG A 43 -1.11 -2.09 16.06
C ARG A 43 -2.31 -1.15 15.83
N GLU A 44 -2.27 0.04 16.41
CA GLU A 44 -3.31 1.05 16.19
C GLU A 44 -3.36 1.52 14.74
N GLY A 45 -2.21 1.81 14.13
CA GLY A 45 -2.12 2.15 12.70
C GLY A 45 -2.66 1.04 11.81
N ALA A 46 -2.31 -0.22 12.08
CA ALA A 46 -2.87 -1.36 11.34
C ALA A 46 -4.40 -1.48 11.53
N ARG A 47 -4.90 -1.25 12.75
CA ARG A 47 -6.35 -1.24 13.03
C ARG A 47 -7.04 -0.11 12.28
N PHE A 48 -6.45 1.08 12.24
CA PHE A 48 -6.99 2.22 11.49
C PHE A 48 -7.07 1.93 10.00
N ILE A 49 -6.05 1.31 9.42
CA ILE A 49 -6.06 0.92 7.99
C ILE A 49 -7.14 -0.15 7.74
N LEU A 50 -7.27 -1.15 8.60
CA LEU A 50 -8.25 -2.23 8.40
C LEU A 50 -9.70 -1.80 8.67
N LEU A 51 -9.89 -0.97 9.68
CA LEU A 51 -11.18 -0.54 10.19
C LEU A 51 -11.18 0.99 10.26
N PRO A 52 -11.10 1.68 9.10
CA PRO A 52 -11.06 3.13 9.09
C PRO A 52 -12.38 3.68 9.65
N PRO A 53 -12.33 4.79 10.40
CA PRO A 53 -13.54 5.49 10.80
C PRO A 53 -14.19 6.12 9.57
N MET A 54 -15.12 5.41 8.95
CA MET A 54 -15.94 5.93 7.86
C MET A 54 -17.13 6.70 8.42
N ARG A 55 -17.52 7.79 7.75
CA ARG A 55 -18.79 8.48 8.03
C ARG A 55 -19.96 7.50 7.84
N ASN A 56 -21.00 7.64 8.67
CA ASN A 56 -22.12 6.69 8.71
C ASN A 56 -22.87 6.59 7.37
N ASP A 57 -23.00 7.69 6.64
CA ASP A 57 -23.59 7.74 5.30
C ASP A 57 -22.80 6.87 4.31
N ILE A 58 -21.48 7.03 4.25
CA ILE A 58 -20.60 6.20 3.41
C ILE A 58 -20.70 4.74 3.83
N ARG A 59 -20.66 4.48 5.14
CA ARG A 59 -20.67 3.13 5.71
C ARG A 59 -21.92 2.34 5.36
N TRP A 60 -23.09 2.97 5.41
CA TRP A 60 -24.38 2.27 5.29
C TRP A 60 -25.04 2.41 3.92
N LEU A 61 -24.74 3.48 3.17
CA LEU A 61 -25.39 3.76 1.89
C LEU A 61 -24.54 3.39 0.67
N THR A 62 -23.29 2.94 0.88
CA THR A 62 -22.38 2.60 -0.23
C THR A 62 -21.70 1.26 0.02
N PRO A 63 -21.20 0.57 -1.03
CA PRO A 63 -20.38 -0.63 -0.86
C PRO A 63 -18.95 -0.32 -0.38
N ALA A 64 -18.66 0.87 0.15
CA ALA A 64 -17.31 1.28 0.53
C ALA A 64 -16.68 0.37 1.59
N VAL A 65 -17.44 -0.08 2.59
CA VAL A 65 -16.90 -0.97 3.65
C VAL A 65 -16.40 -2.30 3.10
N PRO A 66 -17.21 -3.11 2.38
CA PRO A 66 -16.71 -4.38 1.84
C PRO A 66 -15.63 -4.17 0.77
N ALA A 67 -15.72 -3.12 -0.06
CA ALA A 67 -14.68 -2.79 -1.03
C ALA A 67 -13.35 -2.47 -0.34
N TRP A 68 -13.39 -1.65 0.71
CA TRP A 68 -12.21 -1.32 1.52
C TRP A 68 -11.65 -2.54 2.24
N ALA A 69 -12.50 -3.37 2.85
CA ALA A 69 -12.07 -4.59 3.51
C ALA A 69 -11.31 -5.51 2.55
N GLY A 70 -11.81 -5.69 1.32
CA GLY A 70 -11.13 -6.46 0.29
C GLY A 70 -9.79 -5.86 -0.15
N LEU A 71 -9.73 -4.54 -0.30
CA LEU A 71 -8.49 -3.82 -0.66
C LEU A 71 -7.45 -3.94 0.46
N ALA A 72 -7.85 -3.68 1.71
CA ALA A 72 -6.97 -3.77 2.87
C ALA A 72 -6.47 -5.20 3.07
N ALA A 73 -7.34 -6.21 2.95
CA ALA A 73 -6.93 -7.62 3.00
C ALA A 73 -5.90 -7.96 1.90
N THR A 74 -6.09 -7.44 0.69
CA THR A 74 -5.13 -7.63 -0.42
C THR A 74 -3.79 -6.95 -0.11
N ALA A 75 -3.81 -5.73 0.41
CA ALA A 75 -2.60 -4.99 0.77
C ALA A 75 -1.76 -5.71 1.84
N PHE A 76 -2.43 -6.28 2.86
CA PHE A 76 -1.77 -7.11 3.87
C PHE A 76 -1.29 -8.46 3.32
N ALA A 77 -2.03 -9.06 2.38
CA ALA A 77 -1.64 -10.32 1.74
C ALA A 77 -0.39 -10.17 0.85
N LEU A 78 -0.19 -8.99 0.24
CA LEU A 78 1.01 -8.66 -0.55
C LEU A 78 2.28 -8.47 0.29
N GLN A 79 2.16 -8.41 1.62
CA GLN A 79 3.31 -8.26 2.49
C GLN A 79 4.16 -9.56 2.51
N PRO A 80 5.49 -9.43 2.67
CA PRO A 80 6.35 -10.58 2.90
C PRO A 80 5.87 -11.42 4.09
N ARG A 81 6.07 -12.75 4.01
CA ARG A 81 5.61 -13.70 5.05
C ARG A 81 6.02 -13.28 6.46
N TRP A 82 7.25 -12.78 6.64
CA TRP A 82 7.76 -12.34 7.94
C TRP A 82 6.99 -11.15 8.51
N ALA A 83 6.58 -10.20 7.67
CA ALA A 83 5.80 -9.04 8.09
C ALA A 83 4.39 -9.45 8.48
N ARG A 84 3.77 -10.35 7.70
CA ARG A 84 2.46 -10.94 8.03
C ARG A 84 2.49 -11.67 9.37
N SER A 85 3.54 -12.45 9.65
CA SER A 85 3.72 -13.12 10.95
C SER A 85 3.83 -12.13 12.12
N MET A 86 4.56 -11.02 11.93
CA MET A 86 4.72 -9.96 12.94
C MET A 86 3.37 -9.33 13.31
N TYR A 87 2.53 -9.01 12.33
CA TYR A 87 1.19 -8.47 12.57
C TYR A 87 0.19 -9.55 13.05
N GLY A 88 0.29 -10.77 12.54
CA GLY A 88 -0.64 -11.88 12.81
C GLY A 88 -0.61 -12.43 14.23
N GLY A 89 0.58 -12.49 14.86
CA GLY A 89 0.72 -12.85 16.27
C GLY A 89 0.20 -11.76 17.22
N GLY A 90 0.21 -10.51 16.76
CA GLY A 90 -0.35 -9.38 17.50
C GLY A 90 -1.87 -9.28 17.35
N LEU A 91 -2.37 -9.02 16.15
CA LEU A 91 -3.72 -8.53 15.84
C LEU A 91 -4.84 -9.59 15.91
N GLY A 92 -4.67 -10.63 16.72
CA GLY A 92 -5.73 -11.62 16.95
C GLY A 92 -6.00 -12.51 15.75
N GLY A 93 -4.93 -13.03 15.12
CA GLY A 93 -4.87 -14.36 14.50
C GLY A 93 -5.80 -14.70 13.33
N VAL A 94 -6.85 -13.94 13.03
CA VAL A 94 -7.89 -14.34 12.07
C VAL A 94 -8.15 -13.24 11.04
N ALA A 95 -8.01 -11.96 11.41
CA ALA A 95 -8.16 -10.84 10.47
C ALA A 95 -6.90 -10.57 9.63
N LEU A 96 -5.71 -10.94 10.13
CA LEU A 96 -4.42 -10.70 9.47
C LEU A 96 -3.42 -11.85 9.57
N GLY A 97 -3.62 -12.79 10.51
CA GLY A 97 -2.62 -13.77 10.92
C GLY A 97 -2.94 -15.24 10.63
N GLY A 98 -4.13 -15.57 10.16
CA GLY A 98 -4.55 -16.97 10.16
C GLY A 98 -5.78 -17.22 9.31
N ILE A 99 -5.53 -17.24 8.01
CA ILE A 99 -5.95 -18.41 7.25
C ILE A 99 -4.65 -19.13 6.88
N PRO A 100 -4.40 -20.36 7.34
CA PRO A 100 -3.40 -21.22 6.72
C PRO A 100 -3.76 -21.30 5.23
N GLY A 101 -3.00 -20.60 4.38
CA GLY A 101 -3.26 -20.63 2.94
C GLY A 101 -3.58 -19.31 2.23
N VAL A 102 -3.44 -18.12 2.85
CA VAL A 102 -3.19 -16.90 2.05
C VAL A 102 -1.81 -17.05 1.41
N THR A 103 -1.85 -17.71 0.27
CA THR A 103 -0.75 -18.13 -0.56
C THR A 103 -0.43 -17.00 -1.52
N ASP A 104 0.83 -16.84 -1.89
CA ASP A 104 1.29 -15.68 -2.67
C ASP A 104 0.55 -15.57 -4.03
N TRP A 105 0.02 -16.69 -4.54
CA TRP A 105 -0.84 -16.71 -5.72
C TRP A 105 -2.21 -16.03 -5.50
N GLN A 106 -2.84 -16.18 -4.34
CA GLN A 106 -4.11 -15.50 -4.02
C GLN A 106 -3.93 -13.99 -3.93
N ALA A 107 -2.85 -13.55 -3.29
CA ALA A 107 -2.48 -12.13 -3.25
C ALA A 107 -2.23 -11.58 -4.66
N THR A 108 -1.53 -12.36 -5.50
CA THR A 108 -1.29 -12.01 -6.91
C THR A 108 -2.59 -11.91 -7.71
N LEU A 109 -3.50 -12.87 -7.56
CA LEU A 109 -4.80 -12.84 -8.25
C LEU A 109 -5.65 -11.68 -7.79
N ALA A 110 -5.75 -11.43 -6.49
CA ALA A 110 -6.47 -10.29 -5.94
C ALA A 110 -5.90 -8.97 -6.46
N ALA A 111 -4.58 -8.79 -6.46
CA ALA A 111 -3.93 -7.60 -6.99
C ALA A 111 -4.19 -7.40 -8.49
N ARG A 112 -4.16 -8.48 -9.29
CA ARG A 112 -4.53 -8.43 -10.71
C ARG A 112 -6.01 -8.09 -10.89
N GLY A 113 -6.90 -8.66 -10.09
CA GLY A 113 -8.32 -8.35 -10.08
C GLY A 113 -8.59 -6.88 -9.79
N TRP A 114 -7.97 -6.33 -8.75
CA TRP A 114 -8.03 -4.90 -8.43
C TRP A 114 -7.50 -4.04 -9.56
N ARG A 115 -6.34 -4.40 -10.14
CA ARG A 115 -5.78 -3.66 -11.29
C ARG A 115 -6.77 -3.63 -12.44
N THR A 116 -7.32 -4.77 -12.84
CA THR A 116 -8.29 -4.84 -13.94
C THR A 116 -9.54 -4.02 -13.64
N ALA A 117 -10.11 -4.16 -12.44
CA ALA A 117 -11.30 -3.41 -12.03
C ALA A 117 -11.04 -1.90 -12.01
N LEU A 118 -9.90 -1.45 -11.46
CA LEU A 118 -9.54 -0.04 -11.40
C LEU A 118 -9.25 0.53 -12.79
N MET A 119 -8.62 -0.24 -13.69
CA MET A 119 -8.35 0.19 -15.06
C MET A 119 -9.62 0.27 -15.92
N ALA A 120 -10.72 -0.35 -15.51
CA ALA A 120 -12.04 -0.18 -16.14
C ALA A 120 -12.70 1.17 -15.77
N LEU A 121 -12.20 1.85 -14.73
CA LEU A 121 -12.70 3.18 -14.37
C LEU A 121 -12.28 4.23 -15.42
N PRO A 122 -13.18 5.17 -15.77
CA PRO A 122 -12.85 6.28 -16.66
C PRO A 122 -11.60 7.05 -16.22
N GLU A 123 -10.84 7.56 -17.19
CA GLU A 123 -9.62 8.33 -16.93
C GLU A 123 -9.90 9.56 -16.06
N SER A 124 -11.07 10.18 -16.19
CA SER A 124 -11.49 11.33 -15.38
C SER A 124 -11.59 11.02 -13.89
N ILE A 125 -11.84 9.76 -13.51
CA ILE A 125 -11.87 9.32 -12.12
C ILE A 125 -10.47 8.90 -11.66
N ARG A 126 -9.66 8.31 -12.57
CA ARG A 126 -8.29 7.86 -12.27
C ARG A 126 -7.29 9.02 -12.16
N ARG A 127 -7.48 10.10 -12.92
CA ARG A 127 -6.61 11.29 -12.86
C ARG A 127 -7.10 12.26 -11.80
N GLY A 128 -6.29 12.45 -10.77
CA GLY A 128 -6.52 13.51 -9.81
C GLY A 128 -6.35 14.91 -10.44
N PRO A 129 -7.03 15.93 -9.89
CA PRO A 129 -6.93 17.32 -10.40
C PRO A 129 -5.49 17.84 -10.40
N HIS A 130 -4.66 17.40 -9.45
CA HIS A 130 -3.25 17.77 -9.37
C HIS A 130 -2.40 17.25 -10.53
N VAL A 131 -2.72 16.06 -11.06
CA VAL A 131 -2.02 15.47 -12.20
C VAL A 131 -2.39 16.24 -13.47
N ALA A 132 -3.68 16.47 -13.71
CA ALA A 132 -4.14 17.26 -14.85
C ALA A 132 -3.54 18.69 -14.84
N ALA A 133 -3.52 19.33 -13.67
CA ALA A 133 -2.89 20.65 -13.50
C ALA A 133 -1.36 20.62 -13.68
N ALA A 134 -0.70 19.50 -13.38
CA ALA A 134 0.72 19.33 -13.68
C ALA A 134 0.96 19.16 -15.18
N GLU A 135 0.19 18.32 -15.86
CA GLU A 135 0.28 18.11 -17.31
C GLU A 135 0.05 19.40 -18.09
N GLN A 136 -0.94 20.22 -17.69
CA GLN A 136 -1.18 21.53 -18.29
C GLN A 136 0.02 22.46 -18.14
N ARG A 137 0.62 22.54 -16.94
CA ARG A 137 1.83 23.36 -16.69
C ARG A 137 3.03 22.88 -17.49
N LEU A 138 3.14 21.57 -17.75
CA LEU A 138 4.22 20.95 -18.49
C LEU A 138 3.98 20.90 -20.02
N GLY A 139 2.82 21.37 -20.50
CA GLY A 139 2.45 21.29 -21.92
C GLY A 139 2.23 19.84 -22.42
N LEU A 140 1.94 18.92 -21.49
CA LEU A 140 1.72 17.49 -21.77
C LEU A 140 0.23 17.13 -21.91
N ALA A 141 -0.67 18.09 -21.71
CA ALA A 141 -2.08 17.88 -21.96
C ALA A 141 -2.27 17.57 -23.45
N ALA A 142 -2.90 16.43 -23.76
CA ALA A 142 -3.28 16.12 -25.13
C ALA A 142 -4.19 17.24 -25.67
N ALA A 143 -3.88 17.74 -26.87
CA ALA A 143 -4.69 18.71 -27.59
C ALA A 143 -6.11 18.18 -27.86
#